data_AF-A0A543CX67-F1
#
_entry.id   AF-A0A543CX67-F1
#
_cell.length_a   1.000
_cell.length_b   1.000
_cell.length_c   1.000
_cell.angle_alpha   90.00
_cell.angle_beta   90.00
_cell.angle_gamma   90.00
#
_symmetry.space_group_name_H-M   'P 1'
#
loop_
_entity.id
_entity.type
_entity.pdbx_description
1 polymer ?
#
loop_
_entity_poly.entity_id
_entity_poly.type
_entity_poly.pdbx_seq_one_letter_code
_entity_poly.pdbx_strand_id
1 'polypeptide(L)'
;MPTPAQQRRADHARAAAHELADTADILRQVGHADGHIDPRRGDVSLNLAALVDTCGRHYRSLPDEVATQALRVASAVDRATGQRRSH
;
A
#
# COMPACT_ATOMS: atom_id res chain seq x y z
N MET A 1 -0.80 -28.24 13.11
CA MET A 1 -0.20 -27.10 13.81
C MET A 1 0.82 -26.46 12.89
N PRO A 2 0.72 -25.16 12.56
CA PRO A 2 1.73 -24.48 11.74
C PRO A 2 3.06 -24.38 12.49
N THR A 3 4.17 -24.42 11.75
CA THR A 3 5.51 -24.22 12.32
C THR A 3 5.74 -22.75 12.67
N PRO A 4 6.67 -22.44 13.61
CA PRO A 4 7.02 -21.05 13.93
C PRO A 4 7.48 -20.23 12.71
N ALA A 5 8.06 -20.86 11.68
CA ALA A 5 8.43 -20.20 10.44
C ALA A 5 7.20 -19.85 9.57
N GLN A 6 6.20 -20.73 9.51
CA GLN A 6 4.94 -20.46 8.81
C GLN A 6 4.17 -19.33 9.48
N GLN A 7 4.16 -19.28 10.82
CA GLN A 7 3.51 -18.22 11.58
C GLN A 7 4.15 -16.86 11.29
N ARG A 8 5.49 -16.75 11.39
CA ARG A 8 6.23 -15.51 11.08
C ARG A 8 5.99 -15.01 9.66
N ARG A 9 5.95 -15.90 8.68
CA ARG A 9 5.62 -15.52 7.29
C ARG A 9 4.18 -15.01 7.16
N ALA A 10 3.23 -15.66 7.84
CA ALA A 10 1.84 -15.26 7.81
C ALA A 10 1.61 -13.88 8.45
N ASP A 11 2.35 -13.57 9.53
CA ASP A 11 2.29 -12.30 10.23
C ASP A 11 2.97 -11.18 9.44
N HIS A 12 4.14 -11.45 8.84
CA HIS A 12 4.77 -10.51 7.90
C HIS A 12 3.84 -10.17 6.72
N ALA A 13 3.21 -11.17 6.12
CA ALA A 13 2.27 -10.95 5.03
C ALA A 13 1.04 -10.13 5.45
N ARG A 14 0.58 -10.27 6.71
CA ARG A 14 -0.51 -9.45 7.25
C ARG A 14 -0.07 -8.01 7.48
N ALA A 15 1.10 -7.80 8.05
CA ALA A 15 1.66 -6.47 8.26
C ALA A 15 1.84 -5.72 6.93
N ALA A 16 2.42 -6.39 5.94
CA ALA A 16 2.57 -5.83 4.59
C ALA A 16 1.21 -5.53 3.91
N ALA A 17 0.22 -6.42 4.02
CA ALA A 17 -1.11 -6.17 3.49
C ALA A 17 -1.79 -4.95 4.15
N HIS A 18 -1.60 -4.79 5.47
CA HIS A 18 -2.12 -3.64 6.21
C HIS A 18 -1.42 -2.34 5.81
N GLU A 19 -0.09 -2.37 5.67
CA GLU A 19 0.71 -1.25 5.19
C GLU A 19 0.21 -0.75 3.82
N LEU A 20 -0.10 -1.66 2.91
CA LEU A 20 -0.65 -1.31 1.60
C LEU A 20 -2.06 -0.73 1.71
N ALA A 21 -2.93 -1.27 2.57
CA ALA A 21 -4.26 -0.72 2.80
C ALA A 21 -4.19 0.73 3.31
N ASP A 22 -3.34 0.99 4.30
CA ASP A 22 -3.13 2.34 4.84
C ASP A 22 -2.57 3.30 3.79
N THR A 23 -1.66 2.82 2.93
CA THR A 23 -1.13 3.62 1.82
C THR A 23 -2.22 3.96 0.82
N ALA A 24 -3.13 3.03 0.53
CA ALA A 24 -4.27 3.30 -0.34
C ALA A 24 -5.23 4.33 0.27
N ASP A 25 -5.44 4.33 1.58
CA ASP A 25 -6.22 5.36 2.26
C ASP A 25 -5.57 6.75 2.13
N ILE A 26 -4.25 6.84 2.33
CA ILE A 26 -3.50 8.09 2.15
C ILE A 26 -3.62 8.59 0.70
N LEU A 27 -3.44 7.71 -0.28
CA LEU A 27 -3.56 8.07 -1.69
C LEU A 27 -4.97 8.53 -2.07
N ARG A 28 -6.02 7.96 -1.45
CA ARG A 28 -7.40 8.45 -1.61
C ARG A 28 -7.56 9.86 -1.07
N GLN A 29 -7.02 10.15 0.11
CA GLN A 29 -7.04 11.50 0.68
C GLN A 29 -6.30 12.51 -0.21
N VAL A 30 -5.11 12.15 -0.69
CA VAL A 30 -4.33 12.96 -1.64
C VAL A 30 -5.11 13.19 -2.93
N GLY A 31 -5.72 12.15 -3.49
CA GLY A 31 -6.51 12.24 -4.71
C GLY A 31 -7.71 13.16 -4.59
N HIS A 32 -8.43 13.11 -3.48
CA HIS A 32 -9.54 14.04 -3.22
C HIS A 32 -9.05 15.48 -3.02
N ALA A 33 -7.96 15.70 -2.30
CA ALA A 33 -7.38 17.03 -2.10
C ALA A 33 -6.89 17.64 -3.43
N ASP A 34 -6.17 16.85 -4.23
CA ASP A 34 -5.64 17.27 -5.52
C ASP A 34 -6.73 17.46 -6.58
N GLY A 35 -7.81 16.66 -6.53
CA GLY A 35 -8.90 16.74 -7.51
C GLY A 35 -9.62 18.09 -7.54
N HIS A 36 -9.57 18.86 -6.44
CA HIS A 36 -10.07 20.24 -6.40
C HIS A 36 -9.15 21.25 -7.10
N ILE A 37 -7.88 20.91 -7.31
CA ILE A 37 -6.85 21.77 -7.92
C ILE A 37 -6.60 21.35 -9.37
N ASP A 38 -6.35 20.06 -9.59
CA ASP A 38 -6.13 19.42 -10.88
C ASP A 38 -6.81 18.03 -10.88
N PRO A 39 -7.96 17.89 -11.58
CA PRO A 39 -8.68 16.63 -11.67
C PRO A 39 -7.83 15.47 -12.20
N ARG A 40 -6.91 15.71 -13.14
CA ARG A 40 -6.08 14.65 -13.71
C ARG A 40 -5.10 14.10 -12.68
N ARG A 41 -4.53 14.98 -11.86
CA ARG A 41 -3.64 14.58 -10.76
C ARG A 41 -4.42 13.84 -9.68
N GLY A 42 -5.64 14.29 -9.37
CA GLY A 42 -6.58 13.57 -8.50
C GLY A 42 -6.86 12.14 -8.99
N ASP A 43 -7.22 11.99 -10.26
CA ASP A 43 -7.53 10.69 -10.88
C ASP A 43 -6.34 9.72 -10.83
N VAL A 44 -5.11 10.21 -11.07
CA VAL A 44 -3.90 9.39 -10.96
C VAL A 44 -3.71 8.86 -9.55
N SER A 45 -3.87 9.72 -8.54
CA SER A 45 -3.74 9.32 -7.12
C SER A 45 -4.82 8.31 -6.73
N LEU A 46 -6.06 8.49 -7.19
CA LEU A 46 -7.16 7.56 -6.94
C LEU A 46 -6.95 6.20 -7.62
N ASN A 47 -6.48 6.19 -8.87
CA ASN A 47 -6.15 4.96 -9.58
C ASN A 47 -4.99 4.21 -8.90
N LEU A 48 -3.96 4.95 -8.43
CA LEU A 48 -2.87 4.36 -7.67
C LEU A 48 -3.37 3.79 -6.34
N ALA A 49 -4.29 4.47 -5.66
CA ALA A 49 -4.91 3.95 -4.44
C ALA A 49 -5.63 2.61 -4.70
N ALA A 50 -6.43 2.52 -5.76
CA ALA A 50 -7.14 1.30 -6.13
C ALA A 50 -6.19 0.14 -6.46
N LEU A 51 -5.07 0.42 -7.13
CA LEU A 51 -4.03 -0.56 -7.41
C LEU A 51 -3.38 -1.07 -6.11
N VAL A 52 -2.94 -0.16 -5.25
CA VAL A 52 -2.26 -0.50 -3.99
C VAL A 52 -3.19 -1.29 -3.06
N ASP A 53 -4.46 -0.90 -2.96
CA ASP A 53 -5.49 -1.60 -2.20
C ASP A 53 -5.75 -3.02 -2.74
N THR A 54 -5.78 -3.19 -4.06
CA THR A 54 -5.86 -4.50 -4.71
C THR A 54 -4.64 -5.35 -4.39
N CYS A 55 -3.44 -4.78 -4.42
CA CYS A 55 -2.22 -5.46 -4.01
C CYS A 55 -2.29 -5.88 -2.53
N GLY A 56 -2.82 -5.03 -1.64
CA GLY A 56 -3.01 -5.35 -0.22
C GLY A 56 -3.95 -6.53 0.00
N ARG A 57 -5.14 -6.51 -0.63
CA ARG A 57 -6.12 -7.61 -0.57
C ARG A 57 -5.57 -8.95 -1.08
N HIS A 58 -4.74 -8.90 -2.12
CA HIS A 58 -4.21 -10.09 -2.79
C HIS A 58 -2.73 -10.36 -2.47
N TYR A 59 -2.18 -9.74 -1.42
CA TYR A 59 -0.74 -9.74 -1.15
C TYR A 59 -0.12 -11.15 -1.13
N ARG A 60 -0.80 -12.13 -0.52
CA ARG A 60 -0.33 -13.53 -0.42
C ARG A 60 -0.29 -14.28 -1.76
N SER A 61 -1.02 -13.79 -2.76
CA SER A 61 -1.10 -14.37 -4.10
C SER A 61 -0.32 -13.56 -5.15
N LEU A 62 0.28 -12.43 -4.77
CA LEU A 62 1.11 -11.65 -5.67
C LEU A 62 2.43 -12.36 -5.95
N PRO A 63 2.99 -12.21 -7.16
CA PRO A 63 4.40 -12.50 -7.39
C PRO A 63 5.29 -11.66 -6.46
N ASP A 64 6.38 -12.24 -5.96
CA ASP A 64 7.28 -11.57 -4.99
C ASP A 64 7.83 -10.23 -5.50
N GLU A 65 8.11 -10.12 -6.80
CA GLU A 65 8.55 -8.87 -7.44
C GLU A 65 7.50 -7.76 -7.34
N VAL A 66 6.22 -8.12 -7.54
CA VAL A 66 5.09 -7.18 -7.45
C VAL A 66 4.84 -6.77 -6.01
N ALA A 67 4.89 -7.73 -5.07
CA ALA A 67 4.78 -7.44 -3.64
C ALA A 67 5.89 -6.49 -3.16
N THR A 68 7.13 -6.74 -3.59
CA THR A 68 8.29 -5.89 -3.29
C THR A 68 8.10 -4.48 -3.84
N GLN A 69 7.65 -4.36 -5.08
CA GLN A 69 7.45 -3.06 -5.71
C GLN A 69 6.27 -2.29 -5.08
N ALA A 70 5.20 -2.99 -4.69
CA ALA A 70 4.07 -2.39 -3.98
C ALA A 70 4.51 -1.79 -2.63
N LEU A 71 5.36 -2.49 -1.86
CA LEU A 71 5.92 -1.97 -0.62
C LEU A 71 6.87 -0.78 -0.84
N ARG A 72 7.64 -0.78 -1.94
CA ARG A 72 8.44 0.39 -2.33
C ARG A 72 7.59 1.61 -2.64
N VAL A 73 6.42 1.41 -3.28
CA VAL A 73 5.44 2.48 -3.49
C VAL A 73 4.90 2.98 -2.15
N ALA A 74 4.50 2.09 -1.23
CA ALA A 74 4.07 2.48 0.12
C ALA A 74 5.11 3.33 0.84
N SER A 75 6.36 2.87 0.86
CA SER A 75 7.49 3.62 1.42
C SER A 75 7.72 4.98 0.75
N ALA A 76 7.49 5.08 -0.56
CA ALA A 76 7.63 6.35 -1.28
C ALA A 76 6.51 7.33 -0.95
N VAL A 77 5.27 6.84 -0.83
CA VAL A 77 4.11 7.62 -0.40
C VAL A 77 4.34 8.15 1.01
N ASP A 78 4.73 7.30 1.95
CA ASP A 78 5.02 7.66 3.34
C ASP A 78 6.05 8.80 3.43
N ARG A 79 7.15 8.71 2.67
CA ARG A 79 8.14 9.78 2.59
C ARG A 79 7.58 11.07 2.00
N ALA A 80 6.77 10.97 0.94
CA ALA A 80 6.19 12.13 0.27
C ALA A 80 5.14 12.85 1.14
N THR A 81 4.39 12.11 1.95
CA THR A 81 3.34 12.67 2.82
C THR A 81 3.81 12.95 4.25
N GLY A 82 5.08 12.68 4.56
CA GLY A 82 5.65 12.88 5.89
C GLY A 82 5.15 11.90 6.96
N GLN A 83 4.48 10.82 6.56
CA GLN A 83 4.03 9.75 7.43
C GLN A 83 5.23 8.84 7.72
N ARG A 84 5.83 8.90 8.90
CA ARG A 84 6.82 7.90 9.32
C ARG A 84 6.08 6.78 10.05
N ARG A 85 5.89 5.64 9.38
CA ARG A 85 5.47 4.41 10.04
C ARG A 85 6.67 3.86 10.80
N SER A 86 6.56 3.80 12.13
CA SER A 86 7.56 3.17 12.98
C SER A 86 7.54 1.66 12.72
N HIS A 87 8.46 1.19 11.87
CA HIS A 87 8.80 -0.23 11.75
C HIS A 87 9.73 -0.64 12.88
#